data_AF-A0A9D9P7S7-F1
#
_entry.id   AF-A0A9D9P7S7-F1
#
_cell.length_a   1.000
_cell.length_b   1.000
_cell.length_c   1.000
_cell.angle_alpha   90.00
_cell.angle_beta   90.00
_cell.angle_gamma   90.00
#
_symmetry.space_group_name_H-M   'P 1'
#
loop_
_entity.id
_entity.type
_entity.pdbx_description
1 polymer ?
#
loop_
_entity_poly.entity_id
_entity_poly.type
_entity_poly.pdbx_seq_one_letter_code
_entity_poly.pdbx_strand_id
1 'polypeptide(L)'
;MPERHADWLRQSRRDLAHARHAAEDGDYEWSCFAAQQSAEKALKSVYQRLGAVAWGHSVTNLLTNLPEPYQPSEDLVERAKALDKHYIPARYPNGFDQGAPMDYYTRPEAERSIQDAGAILQFCENILAGLAARDGETQSRRASDEGEPSGD
;
A
#
# COMPACT_ATOMS: atom_id res chain seq x y z
N MET A 1 -12.94 -15.22 -7.51
CA MET A 1 -11.58 -15.08 -8.08
C MET A 1 -10.60 -15.51 -7.01
N PRO A 2 -9.51 -16.23 -7.33
CA PRO A 2 -8.48 -16.52 -6.33
C PRO A 2 -7.98 -15.19 -5.73
N GLU A 3 -7.87 -15.11 -4.40
CA GLU A 3 -7.35 -13.93 -3.71
C GLU A 3 -5.91 -13.65 -4.16
N ARG A 4 -5.72 -12.67 -5.05
CA ARG A 4 -4.38 -12.28 -5.55
C ARG A 4 -3.72 -11.23 -4.66
N HIS A 5 -4.16 -11.08 -3.41
CA HIS A 5 -3.62 -10.08 -2.49
C HIS A 5 -2.08 -10.17 -2.38
N ALA A 6 -1.52 -11.38 -2.39
CA ALA A 6 -0.07 -11.61 -2.35
C ALA A 6 0.66 -11.05 -3.58
N ASP A 7 0.05 -11.10 -4.77
CA ASP A 7 0.64 -10.51 -5.98
C ASP A 7 0.66 -8.97 -5.89
N TRP A 8 -0.42 -8.38 -5.38
CA TRP A 8 -0.52 -6.94 -5.17
C TRP A 8 0.50 -6.44 -4.16
N LEU A 9 0.67 -7.16 -3.04
CA LEU A 9 1.67 -6.83 -2.03
C LEU A 9 3.11 -7.05 -2.55
N ARG A 10 3.35 -8.07 -3.37
CA ARG A 10 4.65 -8.26 -4.00
C ARG A 10 4.98 -7.11 -4.96
N GLN A 11 3.99 -6.62 -5.71
CA GLN A 11 4.17 -5.48 -6.59
C GLN A 11 4.38 -4.18 -5.81
N SER A 12 3.67 -3.93 -4.71
CA SER A 12 3.89 -2.72 -3.90
C SER A 12 5.31 -2.64 -3.36
N ARG A 13 5.85 -3.76 -2.84
CA ARG A 13 7.26 -3.85 -2.42
C ARG A 13 8.22 -3.53 -3.56
N ARG A 14 7.92 -3.99 -4.78
CA ARG A 14 8.75 -3.72 -5.95
C ARG A 14 8.69 -2.26 -6.37
N ASP A 15 7.51 -1.64 -6.27
CA ASP A 15 7.34 -0.20 -6.53
C ASP A 15 8.12 0.64 -5.51
N LEU A 16 8.11 0.28 -4.23
CA LEU A 16 8.90 0.98 -3.21
C LEU A 16 10.41 0.83 -3.45
N ALA A 17 10.86 -0.36 -3.88
CA ALA A 17 12.25 -0.57 -4.29
C ALA A 17 12.60 0.28 -5.51
N HIS A 18 11.70 0.38 -6.49
CA HIS A 18 11.90 1.23 -7.66
C HIS A 18 11.96 2.72 -7.29
N ALA A 19 11.13 3.18 -6.35
CA ALA A 19 11.19 4.55 -5.85
C ALA A 19 12.58 4.88 -5.28
N ARG A 20 13.17 3.96 -4.52
CA ARG A 20 14.53 4.12 -3.98
C ARG A 20 15.58 4.22 -5.08
N HIS A 21 15.55 3.32 -6.06
CA HIS A 21 16.49 3.38 -7.19
C HIS A 21 16.34 4.68 -7.99
N ALA A 22 15.11 5.11 -8.28
CA ALA A 22 14.86 6.36 -8.99
C ALA A 22 15.42 7.58 -8.22
N ALA A 23 15.28 7.62 -6.89
CA ALA A 23 15.87 8.68 -6.07
C ALA A 23 17.41 8.65 -6.02
N GLU A 24 18.01 7.47 -6.11
CA GLU A 24 19.47 7.29 -6.24
C GLU A 24 19.96 7.82 -7.59
N ASP A 25 19.23 7.52 -8.67
CA ASP A 25 19.55 7.93 -10.05
C ASP A 25 19.24 9.42 -10.32
N GLY A 26 18.48 10.08 -9.43
CA GLY A 26 18.11 11.49 -9.56
C GLY A 26 16.78 11.76 -10.24
N ASP A 27 16.04 10.70 -10.59
CA ASP A 27 14.71 10.74 -11.19
C ASP A 27 13.64 10.95 -10.10
N TYR A 28 13.65 12.12 -9.47
CA TYR A 28 12.87 12.40 -8.25
C TYR A 28 11.35 12.34 -8.48
N GLU A 29 10.87 12.77 -9.64
CA GLU A 29 9.46 12.68 -10.04
C GLU A 29 9.01 11.22 -10.17
N TRP A 30 9.86 10.37 -10.76
CA TRP A 30 9.59 8.94 -10.87
C TRP A 30 9.64 8.26 -9.50
N SER A 31 10.55 8.68 -8.62
CA SER A 31 10.57 8.22 -7.23
C SER A 31 9.25 8.53 -6.51
N CYS A 32 8.79 9.77 -6.57
CA CYS A 32 7.53 10.18 -5.94
C CYS A 32 6.31 9.45 -6.51
N PHE A 33 6.27 9.25 -7.83
CA PHE A 33 5.21 8.48 -8.48
C PHE A 33 5.22 7.00 -8.05
N ALA A 34 6.39 6.36 -8.09
CA ALA A 34 6.54 4.96 -7.67
C ALA A 34 6.20 4.76 -6.19
N ALA A 35 6.53 5.73 -5.33
CA ALA A 35 6.16 5.72 -3.92
C ALA A 35 4.63 5.77 -3.75
N GLN A 36 3.92 6.67 -4.46
CA GLN A 36 2.46 6.71 -4.43
C GLN A 36 1.86 5.37 -4.92
N GLN A 37 2.38 4.80 -6.01
CA GLN A 37 1.92 3.52 -6.54
C GLN A 37 2.14 2.35 -5.57
N SER A 38 3.25 2.35 -4.82
CA SER A 38 3.51 1.37 -3.76
C SER A 38 2.39 1.42 -2.71
N ALA A 39 2.09 2.60 -2.18
CA ALA A 39 1.06 2.77 -1.16
C ALA A 39 -0.33 2.34 -1.67
N GLU A 40 -0.71 2.73 -2.90
CA GLU A 40 -1.97 2.33 -3.54
C GLU A 40 -2.10 0.80 -3.64
N LYS A 41 -1.08 0.13 -4.16
CA LYS A 41 -1.12 -1.33 -4.36
C LYS A 41 -1.10 -2.09 -3.04
N ALA A 42 -0.40 -1.56 -2.02
CA ALA A 42 -0.41 -2.13 -0.68
C ALA A 42 -1.84 -2.11 -0.09
N LEU A 43 -2.53 -0.97 -0.17
CA LEU A 43 -3.92 -0.86 0.32
C LEU A 43 -4.88 -1.76 -0.47
N LYS A 44 -4.74 -1.82 -1.79
CA LYS A 44 -5.53 -2.73 -2.65
C LYS A 44 -5.32 -4.20 -2.31
N SER A 45 -4.13 -4.57 -1.81
CA SER A 45 -3.88 -5.93 -1.32
C SER A 45 -4.68 -6.22 -0.05
N VAL A 46 -4.78 -5.27 0.88
CA VAL A 46 -5.60 -5.40 2.10
C VAL A 46 -7.08 -5.57 1.75
N TYR A 47 -7.62 -4.72 0.88
CA TYR A 47 -9.02 -4.86 0.44
C TYR A 47 -9.30 -6.22 -0.19
N GLN A 48 -8.42 -6.71 -1.07
CA GLN A 48 -8.59 -8.04 -1.65
C GLN A 48 -8.58 -9.16 -0.61
N ARG A 49 -7.71 -9.05 0.40
CA ARG A 49 -7.66 -10.03 1.50
C ARG A 49 -8.93 -10.00 2.36
N LEU A 50 -9.59 -8.86 2.43
CA LEU A 50 -10.89 -8.70 3.10
C LEU A 50 -12.08 -9.06 2.19
N GLY A 51 -11.83 -9.62 0.99
CA GLY A 51 -12.88 -9.99 0.05
C GLY A 51 -13.54 -8.81 -0.67
N ALA A 52 -12.92 -7.62 -0.64
CA ALA A 52 -13.42 -6.40 -1.26
C ALA A 52 -12.58 -5.97 -2.47
N VAL A 53 -13.19 -5.19 -3.37
CA VAL A 53 -12.51 -4.55 -4.50
C VAL A 53 -12.45 -3.06 -4.25
N ALA A 54 -11.24 -2.51 -4.20
CA ALA A 54 -11.04 -1.08 -4.03
C ALA A 54 -10.83 -0.38 -5.38
N TRP A 55 -11.51 0.74 -5.58
CA TRP A 55 -11.51 1.50 -6.83
C TRP A 55 -10.79 2.84 -6.67
N GLY A 56 -10.24 3.35 -7.77
CA GLY A 56 -9.54 4.63 -7.81
C GLY A 56 -8.06 4.55 -7.41
N HIS A 57 -7.47 5.74 -7.27
CA HIS A 57 -6.02 5.96 -7.07
C HIS A 57 -5.68 6.80 -5.85
N SER A 58 -6.68 7.38 -5.17
CA SER A 58 -6.41 8.15 -3.95
C SER A 58 -6.04 7.19 -2.82
N VAL A 59 -4.78 7.25 -2.42
CA VAL A 59 -4.23 6.57 -1.24
C VAL A 59 -4.98 7.01 0.00
N THR A 60 -5.31 8.31 0.12
CA THR A 60 -6.08 8.83 1.26
C THR A 60 -7.42 8.14 1.36
N ASN A 61 -8.20 8.11 0.27
CA ASN A 61 -9.52 7.48 0.28
C ASN A 61 -9.44 5.97 0.51
N LEU A 62 -8.45 5.29 -0.07
CA LEU A 62 -8.24 3.86 0.18
C LEU A 62 -7.88 3.59 1.64
N LEU A 63 -7.09 4.47 2.28
CA LEU A 63 -6.65 4.30 3.65
C LEU A 63 -7.77 4.61 4.65
N THR A 64 -8.49 5.72 4.48
CA THR A 64 -9.54 6.15 5.42
C THR A 64 -10.82 5.31 5.34
N ASN A 65 -11.07 4.66 4.19
CA ASN A 65 -12.24 3.79 4.00
C ASN A 65 -11.98 2.34 4.38
N LEU A 66 -10.86 2.03 5.05
CA LEU A 66 -10.65 0.70 5.61
C LEU A 66 -11.71 0.41 6.68
N PRO A 67 -12.30 -0.80 6.71
CA PRO A 67 -13.31 -1.16 7.69
C PRO A 67 -12.70 -1.38 9.08
N GLU A 68 -13.52 -1.30 10.13
CA GLU A 68 -13.10 -1.70 11.48
C GLU A 68 -12.61 -3.17 11.50
N PRO A 69 -11.53 -3.50 12.23
CA PRO A 69 -10.75 -2.65 13.16
C PRO A 69 -9.48 -2.01 12.54
N TYR A 70 -9.43 -1.80 11.22
CA TYR A 70 -8.20 -1.43 10.49
C TYR A 70 -8.06 0.08 10.24
N GLN A 71 -8.57 0.90 11.15
CA GLN A 71 -8.53 2.36 11.02
C GLN A 71 -7.09 2.87 11.10
N PRO A 72 -6.68 3.78 10.20
CA PRO A 72 -5.36 4.38 10.24
C PRO A 72 -5.23 5.41 11.38
N SER A 73 -4.00 5.74 11.75
CA SER A 73 -3.71 6.93 12.55
C SER A 73 -3.82 8.21 11.70
N GLU A 74 -4.02 9.35 12.35
CA GLU A 74 -4.02 10.66 11.68
C GLU A 74 -2.69 10.94 10.94
N ASP A 75 -1.55 10.52 11.52
CA ASP A 75 -0.24 10.63 10.86
C ASP A 75 -0.20 9.89 9.51
N LEU A 76 -0.70 8.65 9.46
CA LEU A 76 -0.75 7.89 8.20
C LEU A 76 -1.67 8.56 7.17
N VAL A 77 -2.75 9.19 7.61
CA VAL A 77 -3.67 9.94 6.72
C VAL A 77 -2.97 11.14 6.11
N GLU A 78 -2.19 11.90 6.89
CA GLU A 78 -1.42 13.04 6.36
C GLU A 78 -0.35 12.60 5.35
N ARG A 79 0.32 11.47 5.61
CA ARG A 79 1.25 10.86 4.64
C ARG A 79 0.57 10.45 3.35
N ALA A 80 -0.62 9.85 3.44
CA ALA A 80 -1.42 9.48 2.27
C ALA A 80 -1.81 10.70 1.43
N LYS A 81 -2.22 11.80 2.08
CA LYS A 81 -2.53 13.07 1.41
C LYS A 81 -1.32 13.67 0.70
N ALA A 82 -0.12 13.54 1.28
CA ALA A 82 1.11 13.96 0.65
C ALA A 82 1.37 13.15 -0.63
N LEU A 83 1.23 11.81 -0.57
CA LEU A 83 1.42 10.93 -1.73
C LEU A 83 0.41 11.19 -2.87
N ASP A 84 -0.85 11.49 -2.53
CA ASP A 84 -1.90 11.74 -3.55
C ASP A 84 -1.54 12.90 -4.50
N LYS A 85 -0.71 13.84 -4.06
CA LYS A 85 -0.24 14.97 -4.88
C LYS A 85 0.72 14.55 -6.00
N HIS A 86 1.23 13.31 -6.00
CA HIS A 86 2.19 12.84 -6.99
C HIS A 86 1.54 12.00 -8.11
N TYR A 87 0.29 11.54 -7.94
CA TYR A 87 -0.34 10.60 -8.88
C TYR A 87 -0.42 11.13 -10.33
N ILE A 88 -0.78 12.42 -10.51
CA ILE A 88 -0.89 13.08 -11.82
C ILE A 88 0.32 13.99 -12.11
N PRO A 89 0.70 14.93 -11.22
CA PRO A 89 1.70 15.95 -11.55
C PRO A 89 3.09 15.38 -11.82
N ALA A 90 3.47 14.24 -11.24
CA ALA A 90 4.77 13.61 -11.51
C ALA A 90 4.94 13.11 -12.95
N ARG A 91 3.85 13.01 -13.72
CA ARG A 91 3.85 12.40 -15.06
C ARG A 91 3.45 13.35 -16.18
N TYR A 92 2.71 14.41 -15.88
CA TYR A 92 2.10 15.26 -16.90
C TYR A 92 2.55 16.72 -16.73
N PRO A 93 3.22 17.30 -17.75
CA PRO A 93 3.61 18.71 -17.75
C PRO A 93 2.46 19.68 -17.50
N ASN A 94 1.23 19.30 -17.90
CA ASN A 94 0.01 20.10 -17.70
C ASN A 94 -0.30 20.41 -16.22
N GLY A 95 0.40 19.77 -15.27
CA GLY A 95 0.34 20.12 -13.85
C GLY A 95 1.16 21.36 -13.45
N PHE A 96 1.93 21.93 -14.38
CA PHE A 96 2.82 23.07 -14.15
C PHE A 96 2.59 24.17 -15.19
N ASP A 97 2.82 25.43 -14.80
CA ASP A 97 2.63 26.58 -15.70
C ASP A 97 3.63 26.57 -16.87
N GLN A 98 4.84 26.02 -16.68
CA GLN A 98 5.90 25.84 -17.69
C GLN A 98 6.74 24.59 -17.34
N GLY A 99 7.65 24.17 -18.23
CA GLY A 99 8.61 23.09 -17.95
C GLY A 99 8.02 21.67 -17.94
N ALA A 100 8.80 20.72 -17.45
CA ALA A 100 8.43 19.32 -17.28
C ALA A 100 8.50 18.91 -15.80
N PRO A 101 7.81 17.83 -15.35
CA PRO A 101 7.81 17.42 -13.95
C PRO A 101 9.22 17.27 -13.34
N MET A 102 10.18 16.74 -14.09
CA MET A 102 11.57 16.57 -13.66
C MET A 102 12.26 17.89 -13.23
N ASP A 103 11.77 19.04 -13.68
CA ASP A 103 12.34 20.35 -13.33
C ASP A 103 11.94 20.81 -11.92
N TYR A 104 10.89 20.22 -11.34
CA TYR A 104 10.27 20.66 -10.09
C TYR A 104 10.52 19.74 -8.91
N TYR A 105 10.67 18.44 -9.15
CA TYR A 105 10.82 17.46 -8.09
C TYR A 105 12.24 17.46 -7.53
N THR A 106 12.32 17.40 -6.20
CA THR A 106 13.61 17.47 -5.49
C THR A 106 13.92 16.19 -4.71
N ARG A 107 15.21 16.00 -4.39
CA ARG A 107 15.66 14.89 -3.53
C ARG A 107 14.91 14.81 -2.19
N PRO A 108 14.74 15.91 -1.41
CA PRO A 108 13.99 15.84 -0.15
C PRO A 108 12.54 15.41 -0.32
N GLU A 109 11.89 15.78 -1.42
CA GLU A 109 10.54 15.31 -1.74
C GLU A 109 10.53 13.81 -2.04
N ALA A 110 11.44 13.32 -2.88
CA ALA A 110 11.58 11.90 -3.18
C ALA A 110 11.83 11.07 -1.91
N GLU A 111 12.76 11.50 -1.06
CA GLU A 111 13.07 10.83 0.21
C GLU A 111 11.87 10.78 1.14
N ARG A 112 11.11 11.89 1.23
CA ARG A 112 9.89 11.96 2.05
C ARG A 112 8.80 11.05 1.50
N SER A 113 8.56 11.04 0.18
CA SER A 113 7.59 10.14 -0.44
C SER A 113 7.94 8.67 -0.21
N ILE A 114 9.22 8.29 -0.27
CA ILE A 114 9.68 6.93 0.06
C ILE A 114 9.37 6.57 1.51
N GLN A 115 9.61 7.49 2.46
CA GLN A 115 9.29 7.28 3.87
C GLN A 115 7.78 7.10 4.08
N ASP A 116 6.97 7.96 3.46
CA ASP A 116 5.51 7.93 3.57
C ASP A 116 4.92 6.64 2.99
N ALA A 117 5.38 6.25 1.81
CA ALA A 117 4.97 4.98 1.19
C ALA A 117 5.42 3.76 2.00
N GLY A 118 6.61 3.82 2.60
CA GLY A 118 7.12 2.78 3.49
C GLY A 118 6.26 2.61 4.74
N ALA A 119 5.83 3.70 5.37
CA ALA A 119 4.96 3.67 6.54
C ALA A 119 3.60 3.01 6.22
N ILE A 120 2.98 3.37 5.09
CA ILE A 120 1.70 2.80 4.65
C ILE A 120 1.86 1.32 4.27
N LEU A 121 2.95 0.95 3.59
CA LEU A 121 3.24 -0.44 3.26
C LEU A 121 3.36 -1.29 4.53
N GLN A 122 4.14 -0.83 5.51
CA GLN A 122 4.31 -1.53 6.79
C GLN A 122 2.97 -1.70 7.52
N PHE A 123 2.13 -0.66 7.52
CA PHE A 123 0.78 -0.74 8.09
C PHE A 123 -0.05 -1.84 7.42
N CYS A 124 -0.05 -1.92 6.09
CA CYS A 124 -0.75 -2.96 5.34
C CYS A 124 -0.19 -4.37 5.64
N GLU A 125 1.13 -4.51 5.72
CA GLU A 125 1.78 -5.78 6.06
C GLU A 125 1.38 -6.29 7.44
N ASN A 126 1.28 -5.39 8.43
CA ASN A 126 0.84 -5.75 9.78
C ASN A 126 -0.60 -6.26 9.79
N ILE A 127 -1.50 -5.63 9.02
CA ILE A 127 -2.90 -6.10 8.88
C ILE A 127 -2.94 -7.50 8.26
N LEU A 128 -2.23 -7.69 7.15
CA LEU A 128 -2.22 -8.97 6.43
C LEU A 128 -1.62 -10.10 7.26
N ALA A 129 -0.56 -9.82 8.02
CA ALA A 129 0.03 -10.78 8.95
C ALA A 129 -0.96 -11.17 10.07
N GLY A 130 -1.66 -10.19 10.65
CA GLY A 130 -2.70 -10.44 11.65
C GLY A 130 -3.86 -11.29 11.13
N LEU A 131 -4.28 -11.06 9.88
CA LEU A 131 -5.30 -11.89 9.20
C LEU A 131 -4.80 -13.33 8.97
N ALA A 132 -3.55 -13.50 8.52
CA ALA A 132 -2.97 -14.83 8.29
C ALA A 132 -2.86 -15.66 9.58
N ALA A 133 -2.51 -15.04 10.70
CA ALA A 133 -2.43 -15.72 12.00
C ALA A 133 -3.81 -16.25 12.46
N ARG A 134 -4.88 -15.46 12.27
CA ARG A 134 -6.26 -15.84 12.64
C ARG A 134 -6.78 -17.04 11.83
N ASP A 135 -6.42 -17.11 10.55
CA ASP A 135 -6.78 -18.25 9.71
C ASP A 135 -6.12 -19.54 10.21
N GLY A 136 -4.85 -19.47 10.61
CA GLY A 136 -4.11 -20.61 11.16
C GLY A 136 -4.71 -21.13 12.47
N GLU A 137 -5.10 -20.24 13.39
CA GLU A 137 -5.80 -20.63 14.62
C GLU A 137 -7.16 -21.29 14.35
N THR A 138 -7.90 -20.77 13.37
CA THR A 138 -9.22 -21.30 13.00
C THR A 138 -9.12 -22.70 12.41
N GLN A 139 -8.11 -22.93 11.55
CA GLN A 139 -7.84 -24.27 10.99
C GLN A 139 -7.38 -25.25 12.06
N SER A 140 -6.53 -24.82 13.00
CA SER A 140 -6.08 -25.66 14.11
C SER A 140 -7.24 -26.06 15.03
N ARG A 141 -8.17 -25.15 15.35
CA ARG A 141 -9.34 -25.48 16.20
C ARG A 141 -10.30 -26.47 15.54
N ARG A 142 -10.54 -26.33 14.23
CA ARG A 142 -11.39 -27.29 13.48
C ARG A 142 -10.77 -28.68 13.42
N ALA A 143 -9.45 -28.77 13.26
CA ALA A 143 -8.75 -30.06 13.28
C ALA A 143 -8.79 -30.76 14.65
N SER A 144 -8.89 -29.99 15.75
CA SER A 144 -9.05 -30.54 17.11
C SER A 144 -10.44 -31.12 17.38
N ASP A 145 -11.51 -30.49 16.85
CA ASP A 145 -12.90 -30.88 17.08
C ASP A 145 -13.32 -32.14 16.30
N GLU A 146 -12.64 -32.44 15.18
CA GLU A 146 -12.88 -33.65 14.37
C GLU A 146 -12.15 -34.90 14.91
N GLY A 147 -11.48 -34.79 16.07
CA GLY A 147 -10.59 -35.81 16.63
C GLY A 147 -11.16 -36.70 17.74
N GLU A 148 -12.39 -36.52 18.21
CA GLU A 148 -13.00 -37.43 19.20
C GLU A 148 -13.90 -38.48 18.50
N PRO A 149 -13.48 -39.76 18.41
CA PRO A 149 -14.39 -40.83 18.05
C PRO A 149 -15.29 -41.10 19.27
N SER A 150 -16.60 -40.99 19.06
CA SER A 150 -17.62 -41.51 19.98
C SER A 150 -17.38 -43.01 20.18
N GLY A 151 -16.75 -43.37 21.29
CA GLY A 151 -16.62 -44.75 21.74
C GLY A 151 -17.96 -45.26 22.23
N ASP A 152 -18.41 -46.37 21.63
CA ASP A 152 -19.46 -47.28 22.12
C ASP A 152 -19.09 -47.91 23.47
#